data_AF-V6DKI4-F1
#
_entry.id   AF-V6DKI4-F1
#
_cell.length_a   1.000
_cell.length_b   1.000
_cell.length_c   1.000
_cell.angle_alpha   90.00
_cell.angle_beta   90.00
_cell.angle_gamma   90.00
#
_symmetry.space_group_name_H-M   'P 1'
#
loop_
_entity.id
_entity.type
_entity.pdbx_description
1 polymer ?
#
loop_
_entity_poly.entity_id
_entity_poly.type
_entity_poly.pdbx_seq_one_letter_code
_entity_poly.pdbx_strand_id
1 'polypeptide(L)'
;MKIISILIKLNIFIAGNRLHFLSPPRRFGKSLLVSTLKELFSGNKELFKDLWIYYYDWQEYPVVHLDLSQIPHLTAQELRRSLNNKLKEIALIHNINLSFDTPEETLDSLIKIYLK
;
A
#
# COMPACT_ATOMS: atom_id res chain seq x y z
N MET A 1 1.01 3.86 16.35
CA MET A 1 0.07 4.82 16.98
C MET A 1 -0.01 6.17 16.25
N LYS A 2 1.07 6.67 15.62
CA LYS A 2 1.09 7.97 14.93
C LYS A 2 0.33 8.03 13.58
N ILE A 3 0.42 7.01 12.70
CA ILE A 3 -0.32 6.96 11.42
C ILE A 3 -1.84 7.06 11.62
N ILE A 4 -2.36 6.27 12.56
CA ILE A 4 -3.79 6.27 12.90
C ILE A 4 -4.21 7.67 13.37
N SER A 5 -3.34 8.38 14.10
CA SER A 5 -3.60 9.76 14.52
C SER A 5 -3.60 10.79 13.38
N ILE A 6 -2.81 10.60 12.32
CA ILE A 6 -2.81 11.47 11.11
C ILE A 6 -4.11 11.27 10.32
N LEU A 7 -4.49 10.01 10.12
CA LEU A 7 -5.67 9.61 9.33
C LEU A 7 -7.00 9.97 10.01
N ILE A 8 -7.05 9.91 11.36
CA ILE A 8 -8.19 10.38 12.16
C ILE A 8 -8.29 11.92 12.12
N LYS A 9 -7.16 12.64 12.22
CA LYS A 9 -7.14 14.12 12.12
C LYS A 9 -7.58 14.63 10.75
N LEU A 10 -7.28 13.88 9.70
CA LEU A 10 -7.76 14.11 8.33
C LEU A 10 -9.24 13.77 8.12
N ASN A 11 -9.91 13.17 9.13
CA ASN A 11 -11.29 12.70 9.07
C ASN A 11 -11.56 11.66 7.95
N ILE A 12 -10.50 11.00 7.45
CA ILE A 12 -10.60 10.00 6.38
C ILE A 12 -10.89 8.61 6.96
N PHE A 13 -10.47 8.32 8.20
CA PHE A 13 -10.68 7.02 8.84
C PHE A 13 -11.07 7.16 10.32
N ILE A 14 -12.03 6.33 10.77
CA ILE A 14 -12.45 6.23 12.18
C ILE A 14 -11.59 5.18 12.88
N ALA A 15 -11.08 5.50 14.07
CA ALA A 15 -10.04 4.80 14.80
C ALA A 15 -10.23 3.27 15.01
N GLY A 16 -9.17 2.50 14.76
CA GLY A 16 -9.00 1.12 15.24
C GLY A 16 -8.03 0.29 14.40
N ASN A 17 -7.62 -0.88 14.90
CA ASN A 17 -6.87 -1.91 14.18
C ASN A 17 -7.80 -2.60 13.15
N ARG A 18 -8.44 -1.81 12.28
CA ARG A 18 -9.59 -2.23 11.47
C ARG A 18 -9.22 -2.17 10.00
N LEU A 19 -9.53 -3.25 9.29
CA LEU A 19 -9.56 -3.28 7.84
C LEU A 19 -10.49 -2.15 7.35
N HIS A 20 -9.96 -1.16 6.67
CA HIS A 20 -10.74 -0.06 6.14
C HIS A 20 -11.10 -0.30 4.68
N PHE A 21 -12.39 -0.43 4.39
CA PHE A 21 -12.91 -0.64 3.04
C PHE A 21 -13.47 0.66 2.45
N LEU A 22 -12.95 1.09 1.31
CA LEU A 22 -13.42 2.26 0.57
C LEU A 22 -14.41 1.81 -0.54
N SER A 23 -15.72 1.72 -0.23
CA SER A 23 -16.78 1.39 -1.22
C SER A 23 -17.12 2.60 -2.12
N PRO A 24 -17.61 2.46 -3.38
CA PRO A 24 -17.77 3.60 -4.29
C PRO A 24 -19.14 4.29 -4.23
N PRO A 25 -19.16 5.63 -4.29
CA PRO A 25 -20.02 6.39 -5.21
C PRO A 25 -19.23 6.79 -6.48
N ARG A 26 -19.91 6.91 -7.64
CA ARG A 26 -19.29 7.27 -8.93
C ARG A 26 -18.58 8.63 -8.86
N ARG A 27 -17.36 8.71 -9.43
CA ARG A 27 -16.46 9.88 -9.53
C ARG A 27 -15.78 10.36 -8.25
N PHE A 28 -15.81 9.58 -7.18
CA PHE A 28 -14.94 9.86 -6.04
C PHE A 28 -13.49 9.53 -6.43
N GLY A 29 -12.58 10.51 -6.37
CA GLY A 29 -11.16 10.42 -6.73
C GLY A 29 -10.34 9.47 -5.84
N LYS A 30 -10.72 8.19 -5.79
CA LYS A 30 -10.11 7.16 -4.95
C LYS A 30 -8.68 6.82 -5.38
N SER A 31 -8.43 6.76 -6.68
CA SER A 31 -7.08 6.54 -7.19
C SER A 31 -6.16 7.67 -6.74
N LEU A 32 -6.65 8.93 -6.79
CA LEU A 32 -5.90 10.06 -6.26
C LEU A 32 -5.65 9.91 -4.77
N LEU A 33 -6.68 9.56 -3.98
CA LEU A 33 -6.53 9.33 -2.54
C LEU A 33 -5.49 8.22 -2.23
N VAL A 34 -5.54 7.08 -2.92
CA VAL A 34 -4.59 5.97 -2.72
C VAL A 34 -3.17 6.40 -3.09
N SER A 35 -3.00 7.11 -4.21
CA SER A 35 -1.72 7.69 -4.60
C SER A 35 -1.23 8.71 -3.57
N THR A 36 -2.08 9.62 -3.11
CA THR A 36 -1.73 10.60 -2.08
C THR A 36 -1.32 9.93 -0.77
N LEU A 37 -2.02 8.87 -0.34
CA LEU A 37 -1.63 8.10 0.85
C LEU A 37 -0.28 7.39 0.65
N LYS A 38 -0.04 6.81 -0.52
CA LYS A 38 1.26 6.23 -0.85
C LYS A 38 2.37 7.26 -0.70
N GLU A 39 2.23 8.43 -1.34
CA GLU A 39 3.23 9.51 -1.28
C GLU A 39 3.40 10.05 0.15
N LEU A 40 2.31 10.16 0.91
CA LEU A 40 2.34 10.59 2.30
C LEU A 40 3.15 9.64 3.18
N PHE A 41 2.92 8.33 3.06
CA PHE A 41 3.63 7.31 3.85
C PHE A 41 5.05 7.07 3.35
N SER A 42 5.32 7.28 2.06
CA SER A 42 6.67 7.22 1.50
C SER A 42 7.53 8.45 1.84
N GLY A 43 7.00 9.46 2.52
CA GLY A 43 7.79 10.60 3.00
C GLY A 43 8.01 11.72 1.99
N ASN A 44 7.28 11.73 0.86
CA ASN A 44 7.48 12.69 -0.24
C ASN A 44 6.90 14.08 0.08
N LYS A 45 7.47 14.74 1.09
CA LYS A 45 7.03 16.00 1.69
C LYS A 45 6.84 17.14 0.69
N GLU A 46 7.70 17.22 -0.33
CA GLU A 46 7.67 18.30 -1.32
C GLU A 46 6.35 18.33 -2.11
N LEU A 47 5.70 17.19 -2.31
CA LEU A 47 4.38 17.12 -2.97
C LEU A 47 3.27 17.78 -2.17
N PHE A 48 3.50 18.02 -0.89
CA PHE A 48 2.53 18.59 0.05
C PHE A 48 2.89 20.01 0.48
N LYS A 49 3.83 20.67 -0.20
CA LYS A 49 4.20 22.05 0.08
C LYS A 49 2.96 22.96 0.14
N ASP A 50 2.95 23.87 1.11
CA ASP A 50 1.85 24.80 1.39
C ASP A 50 0.53 24.15 1.88
N LEU A 51 0.47 22.83 2.04
CA LEU A 51 -0.62 22.14 2.71
C LEU A 51 -0.35 22.01 4.21
N TRP A 52 -1.43 21.91 5.00
CA TRP A 52 -1.34 21.77 6.46
C TRP A 52 -0.47 20.58 6.91
N ILE A 53 -0.43 19.50 6.12
CA ILE A 53 0.35 18.28 6.41
C ILE A 53 1.85 18.47 6.21
N TYR A 54 2.27 19.50 5.48
CA TYR A 54 3.69 19.84 5.29
C TYR A 54 4.41 20.07 6.62
N TYR A 55 3.73 20.71 7.58
CA TYR A 55 4.29 21.06 8.89
C TYR A 55 4.21 19.92 9.91
N TYR A 56 3.70 18.74 9.52
CA TYR A 56 3.61 17.59 10.39
C TYR A 56 4.97 16.88 10.54
N ASP A 57 5.11 16.04 11.57
CA ASP A 57 6.28 15.18 11.80
C ASP A 57 6.29 14.05 10.75
N TRP A 58 7.09 14.23 9.69
CA TRP A 58 7.20 13.26 8.59
C TRP A 58 7.93 12.03 9.07
N GLN A 59 7.25 10.90 9.00
CA GLN A 59 7.83 9.59 9.29
C GLN A 59 7.61 8.72 8.05
N GLU A 60 8.70 8.17 7.54
CA GLU A 60 8.66 7.20 6.46
C GLU A 60 8.13 5.87 6.99
N TYR A 61 7.23 5.28 6.22
CA TYR A 61 6.68 3.96 6.49
C TYR A 61 6.85 3.08 5.25
N PRO A 62 7.12 1.79 5.45
CA PRO A 62 7.22 0.86 4.35
C PRO A 62 5.82 0.66 3.72
N VAL A 63 5.67 1.11 2.48
CA VAL A 63 4.42 0.99 1.70
C VAL A 63 4.56 -0.07 0.64
N VAL A 64 3.64 -1.03 0.63
CA VAL A 64 3.50 -2.03 -0.44
C VAL A 64 2.26 -1.70 -1.25
N HIS A 65 2.44 -1.40 -2.54
CA HIS A 65 1.34 -1.13 -3.46
C HIS A 65 1.11 -2.32 -4.39
N LEU A 66 0.00 -3.04 -4.16
CA LEU A 66 -0.41 -4.17 -4.98
C LEU A 66 -1.54 -3.74 -5.91
N ASP A 67 -1.27 -3.72 -7.22
CA ASP A 67 -2.29 -3.49 -8.24
C ASP A 67 -2.68 -4.83 -8.91
N LEU A 68 -3.93 -5.24 -8.71
CA LEU A 68 -4.49 -6.47 -9.27
C LEU A 68 -5.19 -6.23 -10.64
N SER A 69 -5.36 -4.98 -11.06
CA SER A 69 -6.12 -4.64 -12.28
C SER A 69 -5.45 -5.13 -13.57
N GLN A 70 -4.13 -5.24 -13.55
CA GLN A 70 -3.31 -5.67 -14.69
C GLN A 70 -2.96 -7.17 -14.64
N ILE A 71 -3.55 -7.94 -13.71
CA ILE A 71 -3.18 -9.35 -13.50
C ILE A 71 -4.12 -10.26 -14.31
N PRO A 72 -3.60 -11.18 -15.14
CA PRO A 72 -4.41 -12.17 -15.83
C PRO A 72 -5.02 -13.14 -14.81
N HIS A 73 -6.34 -13.29 -14.86
CA HIS A 73 -7.14 -13.96 -13.83
C HIS A 73 -8.25 -14.85 -14.41
N LEU A 74 -8.07 -15.33 -15.65
CA LEU A 74 -9.05 -16.18 -16.33
C LEU A 74 -9.21 -17.54 -15.65
N THR A 75 -8.14 -18.05 -15.03
CA THR A 75 -8.15 -19.27 -14.23
C THR A 75 -7.52 -19.06 -12.85
N ALA A 76 -7.91 -19.87 -11.86
CA ALA A 76 -7.35 -19.82 -10.52
C ALA A 76 -5.83 -20.08 -10.49
N GLN A 77 -5.34 -20.95 -11.38
CA GLN A 77 -3.93 -21.26 -11.51
C GLN A 77 -3.13 -20.09 -12.11
N GLU A 78 -3.68 -19.42 -13.13
CA GLU A 78 -3.07 -18.21 -13.70
C GLU A 78 -3.06 -17.05 -12.73
N LEU A 79 -4.14 -16.85 -11.97
CA LEU A 79 -4.19 -15.84 -10.92
C LEU A 79 -3.10 -16.10 -9.88
N ARG A 80 -2.96 -17.34 -9.39
CA ARG A 80 -1.94 -17.72 -8.41
C ARG A 80 -0.52 -17.44 -8.91
N ARG A 81 -0.22 -17.87 -10.14
CA ARG A 81 1.10 -17.63 -10.76
C ARG A 81 1.38 -16.14 -10.94
N SER A 82 0.40 -15.40 -11.46
CA SER A 82 0.58 -13.98 -11.79
C SER A 82 0.63 -13.11 -10.56
N LEU A 83 -0.11 -13.46 -9.50
CA LEU A 83 -0.01 -12.86 -8.18
C LEU A 83 1.38 -13.09 -7.58
N ASN A 84 1.90 -14.32 -7.64
CA ASN A 84 3.25 -14.60 -7.12
C ASN A 84 4.33 -13.81 -7.90
N ASN A 85 4.21 -13.76 -9.23
CA ASN A 85 5.10 -12.94 -10.05
C ASN A 85 5.05 -11.46 -9.66
N LYS A 86 3.84 -10.91 -9.43
CA LYS A 86 3.70 -9.51 -9.03
C LYS A 86 4.29 -9.23 -7.66
N LEU A 87 4.14 -10.14 -6.71
CA LEU A 87 4.77 -10.05 -5.38
C LEU A 87 6.29 -10.10 -5.47
N LYS A 88 6.86 -10.98 -6.32
CA LYS A 88 8.31 -11.02 -6.58
C LYS A 88 8.82 -9.74 -7.23
N GLU A 89 8.08 -9.16 -8.18
CA GLU A 89 8.42 -7.87 -8.79
C GLU A 89 8.48 -6.76 -7.75
N ILE A 90 7.49 -6.68 -6.86
CA ILE A 90 7.47 -5.73 -5.74
C ILE A 90 8.65 -5.96 -4.80
N ALA A 91 8.96 -7.22 -4.46
CA ALA A 91 10.10 -7.55 -3.62
C ALA A 91 11.42 -7.06 -4.23
N LEU A 92 11.61 -7.24 -5.55
CA LEU A 92 12.79 -6.77 -6.27
C LEU A 92 12.90 -5.23 -6.26
N ILE A 93 11.78 -4.51 -6.42
CA ILE A 93 11.76 -3.03 -6.32
C ILE A 93 12.27 -2.57 -4.95
N HIS A 94 11.97 -3.33 -3.90
CA HIS A 94 12.43 -3.07 -2.54
C HIS A 94 13.79 -3.74 -2.20
N ASN A 95 14.51 -4.29 -3.18
CA ASN A 95 15.78 -5.01 -3.03
C ASN A 95 15.71 -6.23 -2.08
N ILE A 96 14.55 -6.90 -2.01
CA ILE A 96 14.33 -8.10 -1.22
C ILE A 96 14.38 -9.31 -2.15
N ASN A 97 15.28 -10.26 -1.86
CA ASN A 97 15.37 -11.50 -2.61
C ASN A 97 14.42 -12.56 -2.01
N LEU A 98 13.36 -12.90 -2.73
CA LEU A 98 12.38 -13.92 -2.32
C LEU A 98 12.40 -15.10 -3.30
N SER A 99 12.64 -16.30 -2.76
CA SER A 99 12.74 -17.54 -3.55
C SER A 99 11.55 -18.49 -3.37
N PHE A 100 10.37 -17.96 -3.00
CA PHE A 100 9.17 -18.78 -2.76
C PHE A 100 8.31 -18.96 -4.01
N ASP A 101 7.70 -20.13 -4.16
CA ASP A 101 6.88 -20.47 -5.34
C ASP A 101 5.39 -20.28 -5.12
N THR A 102 4.96 -20.10 -3.86
CA THR A 102 3.57 -19.85 -3.50
C THR A 102 3.34 -18.38 -3.15
N PRO A 103 2.23 -17.77 -3.61
CA PRO A 103 1.92 -16.38 -3.28
C PRO A 103 1.71 -16.16 -1.77
N GLU A 104 1.25 -17.18 -1.04
CA GLU A 104 1.06 -17.14 0.41
C GLU A 104 2.39 -16.92 1.15
N GLU A 105 3.41 -17.72 0.83
CA GLU A 105 4.75 -17.61 1.45
C GLU A 105 5.50 -16.35 1.03
N THR A 106 5.38 -15.98 -0.26
CA THR A 106 5.99 -14.74 -0.77
C THR A 106 5.43 -13.52 -0.07
N LEU A 107 4.10 -13.45 0.11
CA LEU A 107 3.45 -12.33 0.80
C LEU A 107 3.83 -12.26 2.28
N ASP A 108 3.79 -13.39 3.00
CA ASP A 108 4.15 -13.44 4.41
C ASP A 108 5.61 -13.02 4.63
N SER A 109 6.52 -13.49 3.77
CA SER A 109 7.94 -13.13 3.82
C SER A 109 8.17 -11.65 3.49
N LEU A 110 7.48 -11.13 2.46
CA LEU A 110 7.53 -9.71 2.11
C LEU A 110 7.10 -8.84 3.30
N ILE A 111 5.97 -9.18 3.92
CA ILE A 111 5.45 -8.47 5.10
C ILE A 111 6.44 -8.54 6.26
N LYS A 112 6.99 -9.73 6.55
CA LYS A 112 7.94 -9.92 7.67
C LYS A 112 9.27 -9.20 7.48
N ILE A 113 9.74 -9.05 6.24
CA ILE A 113 11.03 -8.40 5.95
C ILE A 113 10.85 -6.89 5.83
N TYR A 114 9.78 -6.45 5.17
CA TYR A 114 9.61 -5.06 4.78
C TYR A 114 8.80 -4.23 5.78
N LEU A 115 7.84 -4.83 6.52
CA LEU A 115 6.94 -4.11 7.44
C LEU A 115 7.34 -4.25 8.93
N LYS A 116 8.55 -4.72 9.22
CA LYS A 116 9.10 -4.87 10.58
C LYS A 116 10.01 -3.72 10.94
#